data_AF-A0A967Y5R3-F1
#
_entry.id   AF-A0A967Y5R3-F1
#
_cell.length_a   1.000
_cell.length_b   1.000
_cell.length_c   1.000
_cell.angle_alpha   90.00
_cell.angle_beta   90.00
_cell.angle_gamma   90.00
#
_symmetry.space_group_name_H-M   'P 1'
#
loop_
_entity.id
_entity.type
_entity.pdbx_description
1 polymer ?
#
loop_
_entity_poly.entity_id
_entity_poly.type
_entity_poly.pdbx_seq_one_letter_code
_entity_poly.pdbx_strand_id
1 'polypeptide(L)' 'PFGAKAVAEIPKDGVAPAVRNAILDATGVAINDLPFTPERVWTALRDA' A
#
# COMPACT_ATOMS: atom_id res chain seq x y z
N PRO A 1 22.13 24.13 -4.65
CA PRO A 1 22.07 25.56 -4.21
C PRO A 1 20.60 26.03 -4.11
N PHE A 2 20.29 27.05 -3.29
CA PHE A 2 18.94 27.63 -3.10
C PHE A 2 17.87 26.80 -2.37
N GLY A 3 18.22 25.89 -1.45
CA GLY A 3 17.21 25.14 -0.69
C GLY A 3 16.46 24.07 -1.50
N ALA A 4 17.01 23.67 -2.65
CA ALA A 4 16.50 22.54 -3.42
C ALA A 4 16.47 21.25 -2.58
N LYS A 5 15.38 20.50 -2.70
CA LYS A 5 15.21 19.17 -2.08
C LYS A 5 15.00 18.12 -3.17
N ALA A 6 15.48 16.91 -2.94
CA ALA A 6 15.20 15.78 -3.81
C ALA A 6 13.73 15.36 -3.66
N VAL A 7 13.06 15.08 -4.78
CA VAL A 7 11.63 14.68 -4.82
C VAL A 7 11.38 13.46 -5.69
N ALA A 8 12.39 12.90 -6.36
CA ALA A 8 12.19 11.83 -7.33
C ALA A 8 11.64 10.53 -6.71
N GLU A 9 12.05 10.22 -5.47
CA GLU A 9 11.68 8.98 -4.77
C GLU A 9 10.38 9.11 -3.95
N ILE A 10 10.15 10.28 -3.34
CA ILE A 10 9.01 10.57 -2.45
C ILE A 10 7.64 10.13 -3.01
N PRO A 11 7.26 10.39 -4.29
CA PRO A 11 5.97 9.97 -4.80
C PRO A 11 5.83 8.44 -4.96
N LYS A 12 6.93 7.69 -4.94
CA LYS A 12 6.94 6.22 -5.01
C LYS A 12 6.75 5.60 -3.64
N ASP A 13 7.35 6.16 -2.59
CA ASP A 13 7.37 5.59 -1.24
C ASP A 13 5.96 5.40 -0.64
N GLY A 14 5.06 6.35 -0.94
CA GLY A 14 3.71 6.37 -0.38
C GLY A 14 2.72 5.39 -1.02
N VAL A 15 2.99 4.85 -2.21
CA VAL A 15 1.97 4.12 -2.99
C VAL A 15 1.56 2.82 -2.31
N ALA A 16 2.52 1.98 -1.93
CA ALA A 16 2.23 0.70 -1.28
C ALA A 16 1.46 0.85 0.05
N PRO A 17 1.89 1.70 1.03
CA PRO A 17 1.14 1.86 2.27
C PRO A 17 -0.23 2.53 2.05
N ALA A 18 -0.38 3.43 1.07
CA ALA A 18 -1.67 4.03 0.75
C ALA A 18 -2.69 2.97 0.26
N VAL A 19 -2.27 2.10 -0.67
CA VAL A 19 -3.13 1.01 -1.16
C VAL A 19 -3.46 0.02 -0.04
N ARG A 20 -2.47 -0.34 0.79
CA ARG A 20 -2.68 -1.20 1.97
C ARG A 20 -3.75 -0.66 2.91
N ASN A 21 -3.68 0.62 3.22
CA ASN A 21 -4.64 1.27 4.13
C ASN A 21 -6.01 1.40 3.49
N ALA A 22 -6.11 1.60 2.17
CA ALA A 22 -7.38 1.58 1.46
C ALA A 22 -8.06 0.19 1.53
N ILE A 23 -7.30 -0.90 1.41
CA ILE A 23 -7.83 -2.26 1.59
C ILE A 23 -8.31 -2.45 3.04
N LEU A 24 -7.52 -2.03 4.03
CA LEU A 24 -7.88 -2.12 5.44
C LEU A 24 -9.16 -1.32 5.74
N ASP A 25 -9.28 -0.10 5.24
CA ASP A 25 -10.46 0.75 5.42
C ASP A 25 -11.71 0.12 4.79
N ALA A 26 -11.59 -0.40 3.57
CA ALA A 26 -12.71 -0.98 2.82
C ALA A 26 -13.21 -2.33 3.38
N THR A 27 -12.34 -3.09 4.04
CA THR A 27 -12.62 -4.51 4.34
C THR A 27 -12.41 -4.91 5.80
N GLY A 28 -11.72 -4.09 6.60
CA GLY A 28 -11.27 -4.44 7.95
C GLY A 28 -10.08 -5.42 7.97
N VAL A 29 -9.62 -5.94 6.82
CA VAL A 29 -8.55 -6.93 6.73
C VAL A 29 -7.19 -6.28 6.54
N ALA A 30 -6.24 -6.63 7.41
CA ALA A 30 -4.86 -6.16 7.33
C ALA A 30 -3.99 -7.11 6.50
N ILE A 31 -3.43 -6.62 5.39
CA ILE A 31 -2.49 -7.35 4.53
C ILE A 31 -1.12 -6.68 4.59
N ASN A 32 -0.09 -7.38 5.08
CA ASN A 32 1.26 -6.82 5.24
C ASN A 32 2.28 -7.40 4.24
N ASP A 33 1.83 -8.22 3.29
CA ASP A 33 2.67 -8.82 2.24
C ASP A 33 2.41 -8.21 0.87
N LEU A 34 3.41 -7.55 0.30
CA LEU A 34 3.40 -7.02 -1.07
C LEU A 34 3.82 -8.08 -2.11
N PRO A 35 3.35 -8.03 -3.36
CA PRO A 35 2.33 -7.12 -3.90
C PRO A 35 0.88 -7.52 -3.57
N PHE A 36 -0.04 -6.55 -3.59
CA PHE A 36 -1.48 -6.78 -3.44
C PHE A 36 -2.11 -7.35 -4.72
N THR A 37 -1.75 -8.57 -5.11
CA THR A 37 -2.39 -9.23 -6.26
C THR A 37 -3.85 -9.59 -5.91
N PRO A 38 -4.75 -9.67 -6.91
CA PRO A 38 -6.12 -10.08 -6.68
C PRO A 38 -6.25 -11.39 -5.91
N GLU A 39 -5.39 -12.38 -6.18
CA GLU A 39 -5.40 -13.69 -5.50
C GLU A 39 -5.06 -13.56 -4.02
N ARG A 40 -4.05 -12.75 -3.68
CA ARG A 40 -3.64 -12.56 -2.29
C ARG A 40 -4.69 -11.78 -1.50
N VAL A 41 -5.25 -10.74 -2.11
CA VAL A 41 -6.34 -9.97 -1.51
C VAL A 41 -7.55 -10.89 -1.31
N TRP A 42 -7.92 -11.66 -2.33
CA TRP A 42 -9.04 -12.61 -2.24
C TRP A 42 -8.85 -13.64 -1.13
N THR A 43 -7.68 -14.28 -1.04
CA THR A 43 -7.39 -15.24 0.03
C THR A 43 -7.45 -14.59 1.40
N ALA A 44 -6.83 -13.42 1.58
CA ALA A 44 -6.87 -12.69 2.86
C ALA A 44 -8.30 -12.34 3.29
N LEU A 45 -9.17 -11.98 2.35
CA LEU A 45 -10.59 -11.72 2.64
C LEU A 45 -11.40 -12.96 3.00
N ARG A 46 -10.95 -14.16 2.60
CA ARG A 46 -11.61 -15.43 2.94
C ARG A 46 -11.13 -16.06 4.23
N ASP A 47 -9.90 -15.76 4.62
CA ASP A 47 -9.25 -16.32 5.82
C ASP A 47 -9.48 -15.45 7.07
N ALA A 48 -9.94 -14.21 6.90
CA ALA A 48 -10.33 -13.28 7.97
C ALA A 48 -11.74 -13.57 8.50
#